data_AF-A0AAN6MB92-F1
#
_entry.id   AF-A0AAN6MB92-F1
#
_cell.length_a   1.000
_cell.length_b   1.000
_cell.length_c   1.000
_cell.angle_alpha   90.00
_cell.angle_beta   90.00
_cell.angle_gamma   90.00
#
_symmetry.space_group_name_H-M   'P 1'
#
loop_
_entity.id
_entity.type
_entity.pdbx_description
1 polymer ?
#
loop_
_entity_poly.entity_id
_entity_poly.type
_entity_poly.pdbx_seq_one_letter_code
_entity_poly.pdbx_strand_id
1 'polypeptide(L)'
;MATSTPTEAEYLATLSSQNVSPLWTVLKKMVPPSPNPRAVVTTWPYSVLRPSLLQSGTLVTAEEAERRVMMLVNPPLGAPYTTDTIYAGHQ
;
A
#
# COMPACT_ATOMS: atom_id res chain seq x y z
N MET A 1 -12.34 -50.85 5.82
CA MET A 1 -12.99 -49.58 5.45
C MET A 1 -11.96 -48.74 4.73
N ALA A 2 -12.15 -48.46 3.44
CA ALA A 2 -11.17 -47.70 2.66
C ALA A 2 -11.24 -46.23 3.09
N THR A 3 -10.18 -45.72 3.71
CA THR A 3 -10.00 -44.29 3.94
C THR A 3 -9.77 -43.62 2.60
N SER A 4 -10.81 -42.96 2.07
CA SER A 4 -10.69 -42.09 0.91
C SER A 4 -9.77 -40.93 1.26
N THR A 5 -8.61 -40.86 0.61
CA THR A 5 -7.70 -39.72 0.74
C THR A 5 -8.43 -38.46 0.25
N PRO A 6 -8.53 -37.40 1.06
CA PRO A 6 -9.15 -36.15 0.64
C PRO A 6 -8.38 -35.55 -0.55
N THR A 7 -9.11 -34.91 -1.46
CA THR A 7 -8.52 -34.19 -2.59
C THR A 7 -7.79 -32.94 -2.11
N GLU A 8 -6.86 -32.42 -2.92
CA GLU A 8 -6.13 -31.19 -2.60
C GLU A 8 -7.08 -30.01 -2.35
N ALA A 9 -8.14 -29.86 -3.15
CA ALA A 9 -9.12 -28.78 -2.98
C ALA A 9 -9.88 -28.87 -1.64
N GLU A 10 -10.29 -30.07 -1.22
CA GLU A 10 -10.95 -30.29 0.07
C GLU A 10 -10.00 -29.96 1.22
N TYR A 11 -8.74 -30.41 1.14
CA TYR A 11 -7.72 -30.07 2.13
C TYR A 11 -7.53 -28.56 2.23
N LEU A 12 -7.34 -27.86 1.11
CA LEU A 12 -7.18 -26.41 1.06
C LEU A 12 -8.36 -25.66 1.66
N ALA A 13 -9.60 -26.14 1.44
CA ALA A 13 -10.80 -25.54 2.01
C ALA A 13 -10.83 -25.63 3.55
N THR A 14 -10.28 -26.70 4.14
CA THR A 14 -10.22 -26.84 5.61
C THR A 14 -9.30 -25.81 6.29
N LEU A 15 -8.28 -25.33 5.57
CA LEU A 15 -7.27 -24.41 6.10
C LEU A 15 -7.82 -23.01 6.40
N SER A 16 -8.83 -22.57 5.64
CA SER A 16 -9.50 -21.27 5.82
C SER A 16 -10.06 -21.10 7.23
N SER A 17 -10.57 -22.17 7.84
CA SER A 17 -11.11 -22.15 9.21
C SER A 17 -10.05 -21.98 10.30
N GLN A 18 -8.77 -22.21 9.96
CA GLN A 18 -7.64 -22.20 10.90
C GLN A 18 -6.78 -20.93 10.78
N ASN A 19 -7.17 -19.96 9.95
CA ASN A 19 -6.38 -18.75 9.64
C ASN A 19 -4.99 -19.06 9.08
N VAL A 20 -4.84 -20.18 8.36
CA VAL A 20 -3.59 -20.57 7.70
C VAL A 20 -3.78 -20.62 6.19
N SER A 21 -2.70 -20.39 5.45
CA SER A 21 -2.68 -20.48 3.99
C SER A 21 -1.38 -21.12 3.52
N PRO A 22 -1.43 -22.00 2.52
CA PRO A 22 -0.26 -22.71 2.06
C PRO A 22 0.65 -21.80 1.25
N LEU A 23 1.93 -21.72 1.63
CA LEU A 23 2.91 -20.87 0.95
C LEU A 23 3.16 -21.30 -0.51
N TRP A 24 3.11 -22.60 -0.81
CA TRP A 24 3.42 -23.12 -2.15
C TRP A 24 2.45 -22.65 -3.24
N THR A 25 1.23 -22.23 -2.89
CA THR A 25 0.25 -21.68 -3.85
C THR A 25 0.56 -20.23 -4.22
N VAL A 26 1.36 -19.51 -3.42
CA VAL A 26 1.68 -18.09 -3.59
C VAL A 26 3.18 -17.79 -3.61
N LEU A 27 4.02 -18.82 -3.69
CA LEU A 27 5.47 -18.73 -3.48
C LEU A 27 6.14 -17.75 -4.45
N LYS A 28 5.74 -17.75 -5.72
CA LYS A 28 6.23 -16.81 -6.74
C LYS A 28 5.96 -15.34 -6.41
N LYS A 29 4.85 -15.06 -5.73
CA LYS A 29 4.46 -13.70 -5.32
C LYS A 29 5.22 -13.26 -4.07
N MET A 30 5.42 -14.18 -3.13
CA MET A 30 6.05 -13.89 -1.83
C MET A 30 7.58 -13.86 -1.89
N VAL A 31 8.19 -14.60 -2.83
CA VAL A 31 9.65 -14.71 -2.98
C VAL A 31 10.03 -14.38 -4.43
N PRO A 32 9.97 -13.09 -4.83
CA PRO A 32 10.40 -12.70 -6.15
C PRO A 32 11.94 -12.81 -6.27
N PRO A 33 12.49 -13.10 -7.47
CA PRO A 33 13.93 -13.22 -7.68
C PRO A 33 14.68 -11.88 -7.53
N SER A 34 13.95 -10.77 -7.60
CA SER A 34 14.47 -9.40 -7.43
C SER A 34 13.44 -8.54 -6.68
N PRO A 35 13.85 -7.41 -6.08
CA PRO A 35 12.91 -6.46 -5.50
C PRO A 35 11.83 -6.06 -6.51
N ASN A 36 10.57 -6.08 -6.07
CA ASN A 36 9.40 -5.70 -6.86
C ASN A 36 8.59 -4.64 -6.09
N PRO A 37 9.12 -3.42 -5.92
CA PRO A 37 8.41 -2.35 -5.22
C PRO A 37 7.13 -1.99 -5.96
N ARG A 38 6.07 -1.67 -5.22
CA ARG A 38 4.83 -1.17 -5.82
C ARG A 38 4.95 0.32 -6.15
N ALA A 39 5.78 1.07 -5.42
CA ALA A 39 6.08 2.46 -5.73
C ALA A 39 6.76 2.59 -7.10
N VAL A 40 6.36 3.59 -7.87
CA VAL A 40 7.06 3.98 -9.10
C VAL A 40 7.83 5.28 -8.89
N VAL A 41 8.85 5.50 -9.72
CA VAL A 41 9.59 6.77 -9.74
C VAL A 41 8.60 7.89 -10.02
N THR A 42 8.45 8.79 -9.03
CA THR A 42 7.52 9.91 -9.10
C THR A 42 8.24 11.16 -8.65
N THR A 43 7.99 12.27 -9.34
CA THR A 43 8.58 13.57 -9.04
C THR A 43 7.51 14.57 -8.66
N TRP A 44 7.78 15.37 -7.64
CA TRP A 44 6.91 16.45 -7.18
C TRP A 44 7.69 17.78 -7.21
N PRO A 45 7.73 18.48 -8.35
CA PRO A 45 8.48 19.72 -8.45
C PRO A 45 7.91 20.78 -7.52
N TYR A 46 8.73 21.30 -6.60
CA TYR A 46 8.29 22.30 -5.62
C TYR A 46 7.71 23.55 -6.28
N SER A 47 8.28 23.99 -7.42
CA SER A 47 7.77 25.14 -8.18
C SER A 47 6.32 24.97 -8.65
N VAL A 48 5.91 23.74 -8.94
CA VAL A 48 4.55 23.40 -9.39
C VAL A 48 3.59 23.32 -8.20
N LEU A 49 4.04 22.77 -7.07
CA LEU A 49 3.20 22.60 -5.87
C LEU A 49 3.06 23.85 -5.02
N ARG A 50 4.07 24.73 -5.03
CA ARG A 50 4.14 25.92 -4.16
C ARG A 50 2.89 26.81 -4.24
N PRO A 51 2.31 27.13 -5.41
CA PRO A 51 1.10 27.95 -5.47
C PRO A 51 -0.08 27.31 -4.71
N SER A 52 -0.30 26.01 -4.88
CA SER A 52 -1.36 25.28 -4.19
C SER A 52 -1.11 25.16 -2.69
N LEU A 53 0.15 24.99 -2.28
CA LEU A 53 0.54 24.97 -0.85
C LEU A 53 0.27 26.32 -0.17
N LEU A 54 0.57 27.44 -0.86
CA LEU A 54 0.27 28.76 -0.31
C LEU A 54 -1.24 29.04 -0.26
N GLN A 55 -1.97 28.61 -1.29
CA GLN A 55 -3.42 28.74 -1.34
C GLN A 55 -4.09 27.96 -0.20
N SER A 56 -3.63 26.75 0.12
CA SER A 56 -4.19 25.98 1.25
C SER A 56 -3.98 26.70 2.58
N GLY A 57 -2.87 27.42 2.76
CA GLY A 57 -2.62 28.26 3.94
C GLY A 57 -3.63 29.39 4.14
N THR A 58 -4.25 29.88 3.05
CA THR A 58 -5.31 30.89 3.10
C THR A 58 -6.71 30.32 3.23
N LEU A 59 -6.96 29.12 2.68
CA LEU A 59 -8.29 28.53 2.60
C LEU A 59 -8.63 27.66 3.81
N VAL A 60 -7.63 26.96 4.36
CA VAL A 60 -7.82 26.03 5.49
C VAL A 60 -7.44 26.76 6.76
N THR A 61 -8.41 26.95 7.64
CA THR A 61 -8.19 27.61 8.93
C THR A 61 -7.32 26.75 9.85
N ALA A 62 -6.75 27.35 10.90
CA ALA A 62 -5.99 26.61 11.90
C ALA A 62 -6.87 25.63 12.70
N GLU A 63 -8.18 25.88 12.77
CA GLU A 63 -9.14 25.08 13.52
C GLU A 63 -9.58 23.82 12.76
N GLU A 64 -9.60 23.89 11.42
CA GLU A 64 -9.95 22.77 10.53
C GLU A 64 -8.82 21.72 10.38
N ALA A 65 -7.59 22.06 10.76
CA ALA A 65 -6.44 21.19 10.53
C ALA A 65 -5.41 21.23 11.66
N GLU A 66 -5.33 20.14 12.44
CA GLU A 66 -4.24 19.93 13.42
C GLU A 66 -2.86 20.00 12.75
N ARG A 67 -2.74 19.50 11.51
CA ARG A 67 -1.55 19.59 10.67
C ARG A 67 -1.94 19.83 9.21
N ARG A 68 -1.61 21.00 8.66
CA ARG A 68 -1.84 21.36 7.25
C ARG A 68 -0.72 20.79 6.37
N VAL A 69 -0.80 19.50 6.05
CA VAL A 69 0.21 18.82 5.23
C VAL A 69 -0.37 18.39 3.89
N MET A 70 0.30 18.77 2.80
CA MET A 70 0.04 18.22 1.47
C MET A 70 0.88 16.95 1.29
N MET A 71 0.21 15.80 1.33
CA MET A 71 0.84 14.48 1.20
C MET A 71 1.39 14.25 -0.21
N LEU A 72 2.62 13.73 -0.30
CA LEU A 72 3.20 13.28 -1.56
C LEU A 72 2.76 11.84 -1.83
N VAL A 73 1.84 11.65 -2.78
CA VAL A 73 1.20 10.35 -3.02
C VAL A 73 1.75 9.70 -4.28
N ASN A 74 2.32 8.50 -4.13
CA ASN A 74 2.76 7.68 -5.26
C ASN A 74 1.52 7.16 -6.03
N PRO A 75 1.39 7.39 -7.35
CA PRO A 75 0.19 7.06 -8.10
C PRO A 75 -0.36 5.62 -7.92
N PRO A 76 0.46 4.54 -7.94
CA PRO A 76 -0.01 3.17 -7.72
C PRO A 76 -0.34 2.81 -6.26
N LEU A 77 0.07 3.60 -5.27
CA LEU A 77 -0.10 3.24 -3.86
C LEU A 77 -1.32 3.87 -3.20
N GLY A 78 -1.79 5.01 -3.71
CA GLY A 78 -2.81 5.83 -3.06
C GLY A 78 -2.31 6.49 -1.77
N ALA A 79 -3.09 7.43 -1.22
CA ALA A 79 -2.74 8.06 0.05
C ALA A 79 -2.79 7.04 1.20
N PRO A 80 -1.92 7.15 2.21
CA PRO A 80 -0.94 8.22 2.46
C PRO A 80 0.48 7.92 1.93
N TYR A 81 0.66 6.98 1.00
CA TYR A 81 1.98 6.39 0.73
C TYR A 81 2.80 7.19 -0.30
N THR A 82 3.99 7.66 0.11
CA THR A 82 4.98 8.25 -0.80
C THR A 82 5.87 7.19 -1.45
N THR A 83 6.22 6.16 -0.69
CA THR A 83 6.87 4.92 -1.14
C THR A 83 6.20 3.73 -0.46
N ASP A 84 6.68 2.51 -0.73
CA ASP A 84 6.18 1.31 -0.04
C ASP A 84 6.30 1.36 1.50
N THR A 85 7.19 2.20 2.06
CA THR A 85 7.49 2.22 3.50
C THR A 85 7.63 3.62 4.12
N ILE A 86 7.80 4.68 3.33
CA ILE A 86 8.04 6.05 3.80
C ILE A 86 6.87 6.96 3.44
N TYR A 87 6.51 7.83 4.38
CA TYR A 87 5.60 8.96 4.21
C TYR A 87 6.38 10.27 4.08
N ALA A 88 5.95 11.16 3.19
CA ALA A 88 6.41 12.53 3.07
C ALA A 88 5.28 13.49 2.70
N GLY A 89 5.45 14.76 3.08
CA GLY A 89 4.51 15.82 2.75
C GLY A 89 5.15 17.20 2.90
N HIS A 90 4.53 18.19 2.26
CA HIS A 90 4.88 19.60 2.45
C HIS A 90 3.94 20.24 3.47
N GLN A 91 4.50 21.02 4.40
CA GLN A 91 3.78 21.75 5.45
C GLN A 91 4.20 23.21 5.43
#